data_AF-A0A379PL95-F1
#
_entry.id   AF-A0A379PL95-F1
#
_cell.length_a   1.000
_cell.length_b   1.000
_cell.length_c   1.000
_cell.angle_alpha   90.00
_cell.angle_beta   90.00
_cell.angle_gamma   90.00
#
_symmetry.space_group_name_H-M   'P 1'
#
loop_
_entity.id
_entity.type
_entity.pdbx_description
1 polymer ?
#
loop_
_entity_poly.entity_id
_entity_poly.type
_entity_poly.pdbx_seq_one_letter_code
_entity_poly.pdbx_strand_id
1 'polypeptide(L)'
;MNKTRRKRIAEICKQFEELKERISELEELKAEVEELQSEEQEAFDNLPEGIQQADRGQAMEQAAEALGEAADQIDELISSATDDIDEVLTALGSASGE
;
A
#
# COMPACT_ATOMS: atom_id res chain seq x y z
N MET A 1 12.42 8.04 -37.31
CA MET A 1 11.39 7.11 -36.79
C MET A 1 11.83 6.43 -35.50
N ASN A 2 12.98 5.73 -35.47
CA ASN A 2 13.50 5.07 -34.27
C ASN A 2 13.82 6.06 -33.11
N LYS A 3 14.27 7.30 -33.40
CA LYS A 3 14.41 8.37 -32.38
C LYS A 3 13.09 8.81 -31.74
N THR A 4 12.01 8.91 -32.53
CA THR A 4 10.67 9.28 -32.04
C THR A 4 10.09 8.16 -31.19
N ARG A 5 10.24 6.90 -31.62
CA ARG A 5 9.84 5.71 -30.84
C ARG A 5 10.61 5.63 -29.52
N ARG A 6 11.94 5.72 -29.55
CA ARG A 6 12.79 5.70 -28.36
C ARG A 6 12.44 6.82 -27.38
N LYS A 7 12.16 8.03 -27.88
CA LYS A 7 11.69 9.13 -27.03
C LYS A 7 10.37 8.80 -26.34
N ARG A 8 9.42 8.17 -27.04
CA ARG A 8 8.14 7.77 -26.47
C ARG A 8 8.29 6.66 -25.42
N ILE A 9 9.17 5.68 -25.66
CA ILE A 9 9.47 4.64 -24.67
C ILE A 9 10.06 5.26 -23.40
N ALA A 10 11.04 6.16 -23.54
CA ALA A 10 11.63 6.87 -22.41
C ALA A 10 10.59 7.66 -21.59
N GLU A 11 9.64 8.32 -22.27
CA GLU A 11 8.54 9.02 -21.59
C GLU A 11 7.64 8.06 -20.81
N ILE A 12 7.33 6.89 -21.39
CA ILE A 12 6.53 5.86 -20.70
C ILE A 12 7.29 5.32 -19.48
N CYS A 13 8.60 5.05 -19.59
CA CYS A 13 9.42 4.63 -18.46
C CYS A 13 9.36 5.65 -17.31
N LYS A 14 9.51 6.95 -17.63
CA LYS A 14 9.41 8.03 -16.64
C LYS A 14 8.06 8.03 -15.92
N GLN A 15 6.97 7.77 -16.63
CA GLN A 15 5.64 7.68 -16.02
C GLN A 15 5.51 6.48 -15.06
N PHE A 16 6.16 5.36 -15.37
CA PHE A 16 6.20 4.19 -14.48
C PHE A 16 7.10 4.43 -13.26
N GLU A 17 8.22 5.14 -13.41
CA GLU A 17 9.05 5.58 -12.28
C GLU A 17 8.26 6.51 -11.34
N GLU A 18 7.56 7.50 -11.89
CA GLU A 18 6.67 8.38 -11.12
C GLU A 18 5.52 7.62 -10.45
N LEU A 19 4.98 6.59 -11.10
CA LEU A 19 3.97 5.71 -10.50
C LEU A 19 4.54 4.92 -9.32
N LYS A 20 5.78 4.42 -9.43
CA LYS A 20 6.47 3.70 -8.36
C LYS A 20 6.65 4.59 -7.13
N GLU A 21 7.09 5.83 -7.31
CA GLU A 21 7.22 6.81 -6.23
C GLU A 21 5.87 7.06 -5.53
N ARG A 22 4.79 7.20 -6.30
CA ARG A 22 3.43 7.37 -5.74
C ARG A 22 2.90 6.13 -5.02
N ILE A 23 3.36 4.93 -5.39
CA ILE A 23 3.02 3.70 -4.67
C ILE A 23 3.75 3.68 -3.33
N SER A 24 4.98 4.15 -3.26
CA SER A 24 5.70 4.28 -1.99
C SER A 24 5.02 5.25 -1.01
N GLU A 25 4.26 6.24 -1.49
CA GLU A 25 3.43 7.10 -0.61
C GLU A 25 2.35 6.31 0.16
N LEU A 26 1.98 5.10 -0.31
CA LEU A 26 1.05 4.23 0.42
C LEU A 26 1.66 3.67 1.71
N GLU A 27 2.99 3.66 1.86
CA GLU A 27 3.65 3.28 3.11
C GLU A 27 3.28 4.23 4.26
N GLU A 28 3.12 5.52 3.97
CA GLU A 28 2.68 6.52 4.94
C GLU A 28 1.22 6.28 5.36
N LEU A 29 0.34 6.01 4.40
CA LEU A 29 -1.07 5.68 4.68
C LEU A 29 -1.20 4.37 5.47
N LYS A 30 -0.38 3.36 5.16
CA LYS A 30 -0.30 2.13 5.94
C LYS A 30 0.07 2.44 7.40
N ALA A 31 1.09 3.26 7.62
CA ALA A 31 1.51 3.64 8.96
C ALA A 31 0.40 4.38 9.73
N GLU A 32 -0.36 5.26 9.08
CA GLU A 32 -1.53 5.91 9.70
C GLU A 32 -2.62 4.89 10.08
N VAL A 33 -2.85 3.86 9.25
CA VAL A 33 -3.80 2.78 9.55
C VAL A 33 -3.32 1.92 10.72
N GLU A 34 -2.03 1.58 10.79
CA GLU A 34 -1.42 0.83 11.89
C GLU A 34 -1.44 1.62 13.21
N GLU A 35 -1.23 2.94 13.15
CA GLU A 35 -1.37 3.83 14.31
C GLU A 35 -2.80 3.82 14.83
N LEU A 36 -3.79 4.00 13.95
CA LEU A 36 -5.21 3.96 14.34
C LEU A 36 -5.63 2.58 14.86
N GLN A 37 -5.09 1.50 14.29
CA GLN A 37 -5.30 0.14 14.77
C GLN A 37 -4.80 -0.03 16.20
N SER A 38 -3.62 0.50 16.49
CA SER A 38 -3.01 0.49 17.82
C SER A 38 -3.85 1.31 18.81
N GLU A 39 -4.33 2.49 18.41
CA GLU A 39 -5.21 3.32 19.23
C GLU A 39 -6.53 2.62 19.59
N GLU A 40 -7.16 1.94 18.63
CA GLU A 40 -8.40 1.16 18.89
C GLU A 40 -8.14 -0.04 19.81
N GLN A 41 -7.02 -0.75 19.62
CA GLN A 41 -6.64 -1.87 20.49
C GLN A 41 -6.36 -1.38 21.92
N GLU A 42 -5.61 -0.29 22.08
CA GLU A 42 -5.36 0.31 23.40
C GLU A 42 -6.66 0.79 24.05
N ALA A 43 -7.59 1.38 23.28
CA ALA A 43 -8.88 1.80 23.78
C ALA A 43 -9.70 0.61 24.30
N PHE A 44 -9.68 -0.51 23.59
CA PHE A 44 -10.33 -1.76 24.00
C PHE A 44 -9.69 -2.39 25.24
N ASP A 45 -8.36 -2.49 25.28
CA ASP A 45 -7.60 -3.08 26.38
C ASP A 45 -7.79 -2.32 27.70
N ASN A 46 -8.03 -1.01 27.61
CA ASN A 46 -8.31 -0.15 28.77
C ASN A 46 -9.75 -0.27 29.30
N LEU A 47 -10.65 -0.98 28.63
CA LEU A 47 -12.03 -1.19 29.10
C LEU A 47 -12.10 -2.23 30.22
N PRO A 48 -13.06 -2.10 31.17
CA PRO A 48 -13.38 -3.19 32.09
C PRO A 48 -13.85 -4.44 31.32
N GLU A 49 -13.53 -5.64 31.82
CA GLU A 49 -13.89 -6.93 31.19
C GLU A 49 -15.40 -7.02 30.82
N GLY A 50 -16.29 -6.52 31.68
CA GLY A 50 -17.73 -6.53 31.41
C GLY A 50 -18.16 -5.63 30.23
N ILE A 51 -17.35 -4.61 29.90
CA ILE A 51 -17.58 -3.73 28.75
C ILE A 51 -16.89 -4.29 27.49
N GLN A 52 -15.73 -4.94 27.63
CA GLN A 52 -15.09 -5.68 26.54
C GLN A 52 -16.05 -6.73 25.95
N GLN A 53 -16.76 -7.45 26.81
CA GLN A 53 -17.76 -8.45 26.39
C GLN A 53 -19.10 -7.87 25.92
N ALA A 54 -19.35 -6.58 26.12
CA ALA A 54 -20.55 -5.93 25.62
C ALA A 54 -20.38 -5.60 24.13
N ASP A 55 -21.51 -5.41 23.43
CA ASP A 55 -21.54 -5.07 21.99
C ASP A 55 -20.57 -3.94 21.61
N ARG A 56 -20.39 -2.96 22.50
CA ARG A 56 -19.46 -1.84 22.27
C ARG A 56 -18.00 -2.27 22.29
N GLY A 57 -17.59 -3.13 23.23
CA GLY A 57 -16.23 -3.63 23.29
C GLY A 57 -15.91 -4.50 22.08
N GLN A 58 -16.82 -5.42 21.74
CA GLN A 58 -16.69 -6.27 20.54
C GLN A 58 -16.60 -5.44 19.25
N ALA A 59 -17.32 -4.32 19.16
CA ALA A 59 -17.22 -3.42 18.00
C ALA A 59 -15.86 -2.72 17.90
N MET A 60 -15.22 -2.39 19.03
CA MET A 60 -13.86 -1.82 19.04
C MET A 60 -12.81 -2.86 18.65
N GLU A 61 -12.91 -4.08 19.18
CA GLU A 61 -12.04 -5.20 18.79
C GLU A 61 -12.14 -5.49 17.28
N GLN A 62 -13.37 -5.56 16.74
CA GLN A 62 -13.59 -5.74 15.30
C GLN A 62 -13.05 -4.57 14.45
N ALA A 63 -13.09 -3.34 14.97
CA ALA A 63 -12.52 -2.20 14.28
C ALA A 63 -10.99 -2.31 14.21
N ALA A 64 -10.32 -2.68 15.31
CA ALA A 64 -8.88 -2.92 15.34
C ALA A 64 -8.48 -4.07 14.40
N GLU A 65 -9.24 -5.18 14.39
CA GLU A 65 -9.02 -6.29 13.45
C GLU A 65 -9.12 -5.83 11.99
N ALA A 66 -10.19 -5.10 11.65
CA ALA A 66 -10.40 -4.61 10.28
C ALA A 66 -9.32 -3.61 9.83
N LEU A 67 -8.80 -2.78 10.73
CA LEU A 67 -7.68 -1.89 10.44
C LEU A 67 -6.39 -2.67 10.21
N GLY A 68 -6.13 -3.73 10.99
CA GLY A 68 -5.01 -4.64 10.78
C GLY A 68 -5.07 -5.32 9.41
N GLU A 69 -6.24 -5.86 9.05
CA GLU A 69 -6.46 -6.45 7.72
C GLU A 69 -6.26 -5.43 6.59
N ALA A 70 -6.67 -4.17 6.79
CA ALA A 70 -6.46 -3.12 5.81
C ALA A 70 -4.97 -2.78 5.64
N ALA A 71 -4.20 -2.70 6.73
CA ALA A 71 -2.75 -2.48 6.68
C ALA A 71 -2.02 -3.61 5.93
N ASP A 72 -2.40 -4.87 6.20
CA ASP A 72 -1.84 -6.05 5.50
C ASP A 72 -2.14 -6.01 3.99
N GLN A 73 -3.37 -5.63 3.61
CA GLN A 73 -3.75 -5.49 2.19
C GLN A 73 -2.98 -4.36 1.49
N ILE A 74 -2.70 -3.26 2.19
CA ILE A 74 -1.87 -2.17 1.65
C ILE A 74 -0.43 -2.65 1.43
N ASP A 75 0.13 -3.41 2.37
CA ASP A 75 1.47 -3.99 2.25
C ASP A 75 1.59 -4.93 1.04
N GLU A 76 0.61 -5.83 0.87
CA GLU A 76 0.53 -6.73 -0.29
C GLU A 76 0.43 -5.95 -1.61
N LEU A 77 -0.39 -4.90 -1.65
CA LEU A 77 -0.56 -4.03 -2.82
C LEU A 77 0.75 -3.34 -3.19
N ILE A 78 1.45 -2.75 -2.21
CA ILE A 78 2.74 -2.07 -2.44
C ILE A 78 3.77 -3.06 -3.01
N SER A 79 3.89 -4.23 -2.37
CA SER A 79 4.84 -5.27 -2.78
C SER A 79 4.57 -5.74 -4.21
N SER A 80 3.34 -6.19 -4.50
CA SER A 80 2.96 -6.68 -5.82
C SER A 80 3.11 -5.62 -6.91
N ALA A 81 2.70 -4.38 -6.65
CA ALA A 81 2.76 -3.32 -7.65
C ALA A 81 4.21 -2.87 -7.92
N THR A 82 5.06 -2.87 -6.90
CA THR A 82 6.50 -2.56 -7.04
C THR A 82 7.20 -3.58 -7.93
N ASP A 83 6.97 -4.87 -7.67
CA ASP A 83 7.53 -5.96 -8.46
C ASP A 83 7.06 -5.90 -9.93
N ASP A 84 5.75 -5.75 -10.16
CA ASP A 84 5.17 -5.64 -11.51
C ASP A 84 5.74 -4.44 -12.29
N ILE A 85 5.95 -3.30 -11.62
CA ILE A 85 6.52 -2.10 -12.25
C ILE A 85 7.98 -2.35 -12.66
N ASP A 86 8.77 -3.03 -11.82
CA ASP A 86 10.16 -3.36 -12.16
C ASP A 86 10.25 -4.31 -13.37
N GLU A 87 9.33 -5.26 -13.49
CA GLU A 87 9.19 -6.10 -14.68
C GLU A 87 8.83 -5.28 -15.92
N VAL A 88 7.87 -4.37 -15.81
CA VAL A 88 7.46 -3.47 -16.90
C VAL A 88 8.63 -2.59 -17.35
N LEU A 89 9.37 -1.98 -16.43
CA LEU A 89 10.53 -1.15 -16.74
C LEU A 89 11.63 -1.95 -17.44
N THR A 90 11.87 -3.19 -17.01
CA THR A 90 12.81 -4.11 -17.66
C THR A 90 12.40 -4.43 -19.11
N ALA A 91 11.12 -4.73 -19.33
CA ALA A 91 10.58 -4.99 -20.67
C ALA A 91 10.68 -3.77 -21.59
N LEU A 92 10.35 -2.58 -21.08
CA LEU A 92 10.44 -1.31 -21.82
C LEU A 92 11.89 -0.93 -22.14
N GLY A 93 12.82 -1.15 -21.20
CA GLY A 93 14.25 -0.94 -21.41
C GLY A 93 14.79 -1.79 -22.56
N SER A 94 14.37 -3.05 -22.62
CA SER A 94 14.70 -3.96 -23.72
C SER A 94 14.17 -3.46 -25.07
N ALA A 95 12.95 -2.93 -25.11
CA ALA A 95 12.35 -2.35 -26.32
C ALA A 95 12.99 -1.02 -26.78
N SER A 96 13.75 -0.35 -25.92
CA SER A 96 14.49 0.89 -26.23
C SER A 96 15.85 0.62 -26.90
N GLY A 97 16.40 -0.59 -26.72
CA GLY A 97 17.73 -1.02 -27.18
C GLY A 97 17.87 -1.38 -28.67
N GLU A 98 16.76 -1.48 -29.42
CA GLU A 98 16.71 -1.69 -30.88
C GLU A 98 16.26 -0.43 -31.65
#